data_AF-A0A3M2SGD8-F1
#
_entry.id   AF-A0A3M2SGD8-F1
#
_cell.length_a   1.000
_cell.length_b   1.000
_cell.length_c   1.000
_cell.angle_alpha   90.00
_cell.angle_beta   90.00
_cell.angle_gamma   90.00
#
_symmetry.space_group_name_H-M   'P 1'
#
loop_
_entity.id
_entity.type
_entity.pdbx_description
1 polymer ?
#
loop_
_entity_poly.entity_id
_entity_poly.type
_entity_poly.pdbx_seq_one_letter_code
_entity_poly.pdbx_strand_id
1 'polypeptide(L)'
;MIAVGASYRLFMARSIGFSHPWELKRLAIHQYNKAITAILPTMAVKTALNVHRTLVCCLLFVSFEALAGRYGELFRHLRAGNQLFHDIHDMSLRTSPLEERVVTEKLLEMFCRLGVESSNFMDEHSLSGVSQWYRSNFSLKVSSDLPFKDLDEASYELRQLDLRQDDKPWDAEREIEIQGDCGEGEEPSKLSDALRQWSSRFEALAQLQGTPLSTDAGSQLQNLRLRQRFWEMTIDAFSSEEALSNP
;
A
#
# COMPACT_ATOMS: atom_id res chain seq x y z
N MET A 1 16.58 10.22 -8.91
CA MET A 1 15.79 10.57 -10.11
C MET A 1 16.47 10.20 -11.43
N ILE A 2 17.73 10.59 -11.69
CA ILE A 2 18.42 10.31 -12.99
C ILE A 2 18.43 8.80 -13.33
N ALA A 3 18.75 7.93 -12.37
CA ALA A 3 18.78 6.48 -12.57
C ALA A 3 17.41 5.91 -13.03
N VAL A 4 16.32 6.38 -12.43
CA VAL A 4 14.94 5.99 -12.79
C VAL A 4 14.61 6.47 -14.20
N GLY A 5 14.90 7.74 -14.53
CA GLY A 5 14.65 8.28 -15.86
C GLY A 5 15.44 7.56 -16.95
N ALA A 6 16.71 7.23 -16.70
CA ALA A 6 17.52 6.44 -17.63
C ALA A 6 16.97 5.01 -17.80
N SER A 7 16.48 4.39 -16.73
CA SER A 7 15.86 3.05 -16.77
C SER A 7 14.52 3.05 -17.48
N TYR A 8 13.70 4.08 -17.28
CA TYR A 8 12.44 4.24 -17.99
C TYR A 8 12.67 4.41 -19.50
N ARG A 9 13.63 5.26 -19.89
CA ARG A 9 14.01 5.40 -21.30
C ARG A 9 14.53 4.09 -21.88
N LEU A 10 15.30 3.32 -21.12
CA LEU A 10 15.77 1.99 -21.52
C LEU A 10 14.61 1.01 -21.70
N PHE A 11 13.65 1.01 -20.78
CA PHE A 11 12.44 0.19 -20.85
C PHE A 11 11.62 0.51 -22.11
N MET A 12 11.38 1.80 -22.38
CA MET A 12 10.67 2.26 -23.59
C MET A 12 11.46 2.00 -24.88
N ALA A 13 12.79 2.10 -24.85
CA ALA A 13 13.62 1.81 -26.02
C ALA A 13 13.55 0.32 -26.43
N ARG A 14 13.34 -0.58 -25.48
CA ARG A 14 13.14 -2.02 -25.76
C ARG A 14 11.83 -2.31 -26.46
N SER A 15 10.75 -1.58 -26.16
CA SER A 15 9.46 -1.77 -26.85
C SER A 15 9.47 -1.25 -28.30
N ILE A 16 10.42 -0.38 -28.65
CA ILE A 16 10.53 0.24 -29.98
C ILE A 16 11.72 -0.34 -30.79
N GLY A 17 12.46 -1.33 -30.26
CA GLY A 17 13.54 -2.01 -30.99
C GLY A 17 14.83 -1.20 -31.16
N PHE A 18 15.12 -0.25 -30.26
CA PHE A 18 16.28 0.64 -30.39
C PHE A 18 17.62 -0.04 -30.06
N SER A 19 18.67 0.27 -30.82
CA SER A 19 19.91 -0.53 -30.97
C SER A 19 21.09 -0.16 -30.05
N HIS A 20 21.01 0.89 -29.22
CA HIS A 20 22.07 1.27 -28.26
C HIS A 20 21.63 1.33 -26.78
N PRO A 21 21.14 0.22 -26.20
CA PRO A 21 20.67 0.15 -24.81
C PRO A 21 21.78 0.21 -23.73
N TRP A 22 23.05 0.07 -24.11
CA TRP A 22 24.15 -0.16 -23.17
C TRP A 22 24.62 1.12 -22.44
N GLU A 23 24.63 2.27 -23.10
CA GLU A 23 25.03 3.55 -22.48
C GLU A 23 24.02 4.00 -21.43
N LEU A 24 22.73 3.91 -21.75
CA LEU A 24 21.64 4.22 -20.82
C LEU A 24 21.67 3.28 -19.62
N LYS A 25 21.89 1.96 -19.85
CA LYS A 25 22.04 0.99 -18.76
C LYS A 25 23.22 1.34 -17.85
N ARG A 26 24.38 1.68 -18.42
CA ARG A 26 25.57 2.08 -17.64
C ARG A 26 25.33 3.35 -16.84
N LEU A 27 24.72 4.37 -17.44
CA LEU A 27 24.35 5.61 -16.77
C LEU A 27 23.38 5.32 -15.62
N ALA A 28 22.36 4.49 -15.85
CA ALA A 28 21.35 4.15 -14.88
C ALA A 28 21.97 3.47 -13.64
N ILE A 29 22.83 2.45 -13.85
CA ILE A 29 23.55 1.76 -12.77
C ILE A 29 24.49 2.70 -12.02
N HIS A 30 25.25 3.52 -12.74
CA HIS A 30 26.19 4.46 -12.12
C HIS A 30 25.46 5.45 -11.19
N GLN A 31 24.36 6.03 -11.66
CA GLN A 31 23.58 6.99 -10.88
C GLN A 31 22.82 6.32 -9.73
N TYR A 32 22.41 5.06 -9.89
CA TYR A 32 21.81 4.27 -8.81
C TYR A 32 22.81 4.03 -7.67
N ASN A 33 24.00 3.52 -7.99
CA ASN A 33 25.04 3.28 -6.98
C ASN A 33 25.48 4.59 -6.30
N LYS A 34 25.62 5.68 -7.08
CA LYS A 34 25.90 7.00 -6.52
C LYS A 34 24.84 7.45 -5.53
N ALA A 35 23.55 7.21 -5.83
CA ALA A 35 22.45 7.55 -4.94
C ALA A 35 22.49 6.71 -3.64
N ILE A 36 22.81 5.42 -3.73
CA ILE A 36 22.99 4.56 -2.54
C ILE A 36 24.10 5.12 -1.65
N THR A 37 25.28 5.41 -2.20
CA THR A 37 26.40 5.96 -1.43
C THR A 37 26.04 7.31 -0.79
N ALA A 38 25.26 8.14 -1.47
CA ALA A 38 24.86 9.44 -0.96
C ALA A 38 23.80 9.36 0.17
N ILE A 39 22.92 8.36 0.16
CA ILE A 39 21.87 8.25 1.19
C ILE A 39 22.36 7.55 2.47
N LEU A 40 23.37 6.68 2.40
CA LEU A 40 23.88 5.95 3.56
C LEU A 40 24.20 6.84 4.79
N PRO A 41 24.90 7.98 4.66
CA PRO A 41 25.16 8.88 5.79
C PRO A 41 23.88 9.54 6.33
N THR A 42 22.90 9.78 5.47
CA THR A 42 21.61 10.38 5.84
C THR A 42 20.79 9.42 6.72
N MET A 43 20.88 8.11 6.45
CA MET A 43 20.20 7.08 7.23
C MET A 43 20.77 6.92 8.65
N ALA A 44 22.04 7.27 8.87
CA ALA A 44 22.67 7.13 10.19
C ALA A 44 22.12 8.12 11.23
N VAL A 45 21.55 9.25 10.78
CA VAL A 45 21.01 10.31 11.65
C VAL A 45 19.49 10.31 11.54
N LYS A 46 18.81 9.80 12.58
CA LYS A 46 17.35 9.70 12.63
C LYS A 46 16.72 11.07 12.94
N THR A 47 16.38 11.82 11.90
CA THR A 47 15.53 13.02 11.98
C THR A 47 14.35 12.86 11.01
N ALA A 48 13.21 13.51 11.26
CA ALA A 48 12.03 13.42 10.39
C ALA A 48 12.37 13.71 8.91
N LEU A 49 13.14 14.77 8.65
CA LEU A 49 13.61 15.13 7.31
C LEU A 49 14.47 14.03 6.67
N ASN A 50 15.38 13.41 7.43
CA ASN A 50 16.22 12.34 6.90
C ASN A 50 15.42 11.05 6.65
N VAL A 51 14.42 10.77 7.48
CA VAL A 51 13.50 9.66 7.25
C VAL A 51 12.66 9.90 5.99
N HIS A 52 12.08 11.10 5.81
CA HIS A 52 11.36 11.44 4.57
C HIS A 52 12.25 11.31 3.34
N ARG A 53 13.50 11.80 3.39
CA ARG A 53 14.47 11.63 2.30
C ARG A 53 14.74 10.16 2.00
N THR A 54 14.85 9.34 3.04
CA THR A 54 15.07 7.89 2.90
C THR A 54 13.87 7.21 2.27
N LEU A 55 12.64 7.51 2.73
CA LEU A 55 11.39 7.00 2.15
C LEU A 55 11.24 7.37 0.67
N VAL A 56 11.54 8.62 0.30
CA VAL A 56 11.54 9.06 -1.11
C VAL A 56 12.57 8.27 -1.92
N CYS A 57 13.76 8.01 -1.37
CA CYS A 57 14.76 7.19 -2.03
C CYS A 57 14.29 5.74 -2.20
N CYS A 58 13.64 5.15 -1.20
CA CYS A 58 13.03 3.82 -1.31
C CYS A 58 12.00 3.75 -2.44
N LEU A 59 11.10 4.74 -2.60
CA LEU A 59 10.14 4.78 -3.72
C LEU A 59 10.83 4.87 -5.09
N LEU A 60 11.89 5.68 -5.18
CA LEU A 60 12.69 5.79 -6.40
C LEU A 60 13.44 4.49 -6.71
N PHE A 61 13.93 3.80 -5.69
CA PHE A 61 14.60 2.51 -5.83
C PHE A 61 13.61 1.41 -6.22
N VAL A 62 12.44 1.33 -5.57
CA VAL A 62 11.32 0.47 -6.00
C VAL A 62 11.03 0.64 -7.49
N SER A 63 10.89 1.90 -7.95
CA SER A 63 10.64 2.20 -9.37
C SER A 63 11.78 1.75 -10.28
N PHE A 64 13.03 1.98 -9.87
CA PHE A 64 14.21 1.54 -10.62
C PHE A 64 14.32 0.03 -10.72
N GLU A 65 14.12 -0.68 -9.60
CA GLU A 65 14.16 -2.14 -9.53
C GLU A 65 13.02 -2.77 -10.34
N ALA A 66 11.81 -2.18 -10.33
CA ALA A 66 10.68 -2.59 -11.16
C ALA A 66 11.03 -2.52 -12.66
N LEU A 67 11.53 -1.36 -13.11
CA LEU A 67 11.91 -1.14 -14.51
C LEU A 67 13.08 -2.04 -14.95
N ALA A 68 13.94 -2.43 -14.01
CA ALA A 68 15.04 -3.34 -14.25
C ALA A 68 14.64 -4.83 -14.16
N GLY A 69 13.41 -5.15 -13.74
CA GLY A 69 12.91 -6.51 -13.53
C GLY A 69 13.50 -7.23 -12.31
N ARG A 70 14.05 -6.48 -11.34
CA ARG A 70 14.69 -7.03 -10.13
C ARG A 70 13.73 -6.97 -8.93
N TYR A 71 12.67 -7.77 -9.00
CA TYR A 71 11.57 -7.71 -8.03
C TYR A 71 11.97 -8.08 -6.59
N GLY A 72 12.98 -8.93 -6.39
CA GLY A 72 13.49 -9.22 -5.04
C GLY A 72 14.06 -7.98 -4.34
N GLU A 73 14.82 -7.15 -5.07
CA GLU A 73 15.35 -5.89 -4.53
C GLU A 73 14.26 -4.83 -4.38
N LEU A 74 13.26 -4.84 -5.28
CA LEU A 74 12.06 -4.01 -5.15
C LEU A 74 11.37 -4.27 -3.81
N PHE A 75 11.07 -5.53 -3.49
CA PHE A 75 10.39 -5.87 -2.24
C PHE A 75 11.26 -5.58 -1.01
N ARG A 76 12.60 -5.71 -1.12
CA ARG A 76 13.51 -5.26 -0.05
C ARG A 76 13.40 -3.77 0.23
N HIS A 77 13.40 -2.92 -0.81
CA HIS A 77 13.23 -1.46 -0.64
C HIS A 77 11.85 -1.10 -0.10
N LEU A 78 10.81 -1.81 -0.55
CA LEU A 78 9.45 -1.61 -0.07
C LEU A 78 9.34 -1.97 1.42
N ARG A 79 9.85 -3.13 1.83
CA ARG A 79 9.88 -3.56 3.24
C ARG A 79 10.70 -2.61 4.12
N ALA A 80 11.90 -2.23 3.68
CA ALA A 80 12.74 -1.30 4.44
C ALA A 80 12.04 0.06 4.62
N GLY A 81 11.35 0.56 3.59
CA GLY A 81 10.55 1.77 3.69
C GLY A 81 9.36 1.63 4.63
N ASN A 82 8.64 0.51 4.58
CA ASN A 82 7.53 0.22 5.51
C ASN A 82 8.01 0.23 6.98
N GLN A 83 9.17 -0.36 7.27
CA GLN A 83 9.73 -0.40 8.62
C GLN A 83 10.09 0.99 9.18
N LEU A 84 10.43 1.96 8.32
CA LEU A 84 10.73 3.32 8.77
C LEU A 84 9.50 4.06 9.32
N PHE A 85 8.28 3.62 9.01
CA PHE A 85 7.08 4.21 9.61
C PHE A 85 6.91 3.84 11.08
N HIS A 86 7.47 2.71 11.54
CA HIS A 86 7.58 2.39 12.97
C HIS A 86 8.45 3.44 13.70
N ASP A 87 9.61 3.77 13.12
CA ASP A 87 10.53 4.77 13.65
C ASP A 87 9.89 6.18 13.71
N ILE A 88 9.07 6.54 12.72
CA ILE A 88 8.35 7.83 12.68
C ILE A 88 7.25 7.88 13.74
N HIS A 89 6.55 6.76 13.96
CA HIS A 89 5.50 6.65 14.97
C HIS A 89 6.06 6.96 16.38
N ASP A 90 7.23 6.41 16.69
CA ASP A 90 7.91 6.61 17.98
C ASP A 90 8.50 8.02 18.16
N MET A 91 8.88 8.69 17.05
CA MET A 91 9.54 10.00 17.06
C MET A 91 8.60 11.20 17.34
N SER A 92 7.34 10.97 17.72
CA SER A 92 6.35 12.01 18.07
C SER A 92 5.94 12.94 16.92
N LEU A 93 4.99 12.48 16.11
CA LEU A 93 4.23 13.32 15.18
C LEU A 93 3.33 14.35 15.88
N ARG A 94 3.09 14.23 17.19
CA ARG A 94 2.23 15.18 17.92
C ARG A 94 2.82 16.60 17.98
N THR A 95 4.13 16.73 17.81
CA THR A 95 4.88 18.00 17.87
C THR A 95 5.45 18.44 16.52
N SER A 96 5.30 17.62 15.47
CA SER A 96 5.87 17.91 14.15
C SER A 96 5.08 19.00 13.41
N PRO A 97 5.75 19.91 12.65
CA PRO A 97 5.11 20.94 11.83
C PRO A 97 4.09 20.37 10.85
N LEU A 98 3.09 21.17 10.48
CA LEU A 98 2.02 20.76 9.56
C LEU A 98 2.57 20.19 8.23
N GLU A 99 3.61 20.81 7.68
CA GLU A 99 4.22 20.40 6.41
C GLU A 99 4.81 18.98 6.47
N GLU A 100 5.51 18.65 7.56
CA GLU A 100 6.08 17.31 7.77
C GLU A 100 4.99 16.24 7.89
N ARG A 101 3.86 16.57 8.51
CA ARG A 101 2.71 15.66 8.62
C ARG A 101 2.11 15.37 7.25
N VAL A 102 1.88 16.40 6.43
CA VAL A 102 1.35 16.23 5.08
C VAL A 102 2.28 15.36 4.22
N VAL A 103 3.59 15.58 4.30
CA VAL A 103 4.58 14.75 3.60
C VAL A 103 4.55 13.30 4.11
N THR A 104 4.46 13.11 5.42
CA THR A 104 4.36 11.77 6.03
C THR A 104 3.12 11.03 5.55
N GLU A 105 1.96 11.68 5.59
CA GLU A 105 0.68 11.12 5.12
C GLU A 105 0.74 10.72 3.65
N LYS A 106 1.35 11.56 2.79
CA LYS A 106 1.50 11.25 1.37
C LYS A 106 2.49 10.12 1.10
N LEU A 107 3.61 10.08 1.81
CA LEU A 107 4.54 8.97 1.71
C LEU A 107 3.87 7.67 2.16
N LEU A 108 3.18 7.70 3.30
CA LEU A 108 2.43 6.58 3.81
C LEU A 108 1.41 6.08 2.80
N GLU A 109 0.58 6.97 2.24
CA GLU A 109 -0.41 6.62 1.22
C GLU A 109 0.23 5.88 0.04
N MET A 110 1.38 6.35 -0.45
CA MET A 110 2.10 5.68 -1.54
C MET A 110 2.65 4.30 -1.13
N PHE A 111 3.23 4.18 0.06
CA PHE A 111 3.72 2.89 0.56
C PHE A 111 2.60 1.88 0.81
N CYS A 112 1.43 2.33 1.29
CA CYS A 112 0.23 1.50 1.42
C CYS A 112 -0.19 0.94 0.08
N ARG A 113 -0.32 1.81 -0.93
CA ARG A 113 -0.75 1.41 -2.27
C ARG A 113 0.14 0.32 -2.83
N LEU A 114 1.45 0.60 -2.83
CA LEU A 114 2.43 -0.34 -3.33
C LEU A 114 2.43 -1.62 -2.50
N GLY A 115 2.29 -1.51 -1.19
CA GLY A 115 2.22 -2.63 -0.26
C GLY A 115 1.04 -3.56 -0.52
N VAL A 116 -0.17 -3.01 -0.56
CA VAL A 116 -1.40 -3.75 -0.84
C VAL A 116 -1.34 -4.39 -2.23
N GLU A 117 -0.92 -3.64 -3.25
CA GLU A 117 -0.81 -4.16 -4.63
C GLU A 117 0.25 -5.26 -4.76
N SER A 118 1.22 -5.33 -3.84
CA SER A 118 2.30 -6.33 -3.85
C SER A 118 2.19 -7.38 -2.74
N SER A 119 1.15 -7.36 -1.92
CA SER A 119 1.00 -8.22 -0.74
C SER A 119 0.95 -9.72 -1.07
N ASN A 120 0.58 -10.08 -2.31
CA ASN A 120 0.61 -11.45 -2.81
C ASN A 120 2.05 -11.97 -3.06
N PHE A 121 3.04 -11.08 -3.10
CA PHE A 121 4.43 -11.39 -3.39
C PHE A 121 5.37 -11.09 -2.22
N MET A 122 4.85 -10.58 -1.11
CA MET A 122 5.60 -10.18 0.07
C MET A 122 5.25 -11.06 1.28
N ASP A 123 6.24 -11.29 2.14
CA ASP A 123 6.03 -11.96 3.43
C ASP A 123 5.08 -11.15 4.33
N GLU A 124 4.31 -11.86 5.14
CA GLU A 124 3.17 -11.43 5.99
C GLU A 124 3.45 -10.14 6.79
N HIS A 125 4.65 -9.96 7.34
CA HIS A 125 4.98 -8.81 8.19
C HIS A 125 5.46 -7.56 7.43
N SER A 126 5.49 -7.60 6.09
CA SER A 126 6.14 -6.56 5.29
C SER A 126 5.42 -5.20 5.32
N LEU A 127 4.15 -5.17 5.71
CA LEU A 127 3.32 -3.94 5.83
C LEU A 127 3.09 -3.48 7.27
N SER A 128 3.64 -4.20 8.26
CA SER A 128 3.40 -3.96 9.69
C SER A 128 3.59 -2.51 10.14
N GLY A 129 4.57 -1.79 9.58
CA GLY A 129 4.82 -0.38 9.94
C GLY A 129 3.76 0.57 9.44
N VAL A 130 3.26 0.31 8.25
CA VAL A 130 2.21 1.12 7.63
C VAL A 130 0.84 0.80 8.25
N SER A 131 0.54 -0.47 8.46
CA SER A 131 -0.73 -0.90 9.09
C SER A 131 -0.80 -0.46 10.56
N GLN A 132 0.29 -0.59 11.33
CA GLN A 132 0.36 -0.06 12.69
C GLN A 132 0.17 1.46 12.72
N TRP A 133 0.84 2.20 11.83
CA TRP A 133 0.70 3.65 11.79
C TRP A 133 -0.75 4.06 11.50
N TYR A 134 -1.43 3.36 10.59
CA TYR A 134 -2.83 3.60 10.29
C TYR A 134 -3.76 3.30 11.48
N ARG A 135 -3.57 2.16 12.16
CA ARG A 135 -4.34 1.81 13.37
C ARG A 135 -4.19 2.87 14.47
N SER A 136 -2.98 3.41 14.66
CA SER A 136 -2.70 4.41 15.71
C SER A 136 -3.17 5.83 15.41
N ASN A 137 -3.16 6.25 14.13
CA ASN A 137 -3.42 7.65 13.75
C ASN A 137 -4.81 7.86 13.13
N PHE A 138 -5.43 6.80 12.61
CA PHE A 138 -6.74 6.86 11.98
C PHE A 138 -7.70 5.92 12.71
N SER A 139 -8.32 6.45 13.77
CA SER A 139 -9.58 5.92 14.26
C SER A 139 -10.57 5.88 13.09
N LEU A 140 -11.28 4.76 12.91
CA LEU A 140 -12.49 4.72 12.09
C LEU A 140 -13.29 5.98 12.41
N LYS A 141 -13.51 6.83 11.41
CA LYS A 141 -14.54 7.85 11.56
C LYS A 141 -15.82 7.09 11.87
N VAL A 142 -16.51 7.53 12.92
CA VAL A 142 -17.82 7.02 13.31
C VAL A 142 -18.64 6.88 12.04
N SER A 143 -19.09 5.66 11.83
CA SER A 143 -19.75 5.18 10.65
C SER A 143 -20.91 6.11 10.31
N SER A 144 -20.80 6.84 9.21
CA SER A 144 -21.87 7.66 8.70
C SER A 144 -22.58 6.90 7.59
N ASP A 145 -23.90 6.80 7.67
CA ASP A 145 -24.72 6.21 6.60
C ASP A 145 -24.83 7.12 5.37
N LEU A 146 -24.11 8.25 5.36
CA LEU A 146 -24.10 9.19 4.24
C LEU A 146 -23.25 8.66 3.07
N PRO A 147 -23.65 8.93 1.81
CA PRO A 147 -22.83 8.66 0.64
C PRO A 147 -21.45 9.32 0.77
N PHE A 148 -20.44 8.72 0.13
CA PHE A 148 -19.14 9.36 -0.02
C PHE A 148 -19.29 10.70 -0.74
N LYS A 149 -18.47 11.68 -0.37
CA LYS A 149 -18.40 13.00 -1.00
C LYS A 149 -17.94 12.88 -2.46
N ASP A 150 -16.94 12.05 -2.70
CA ASP A 150 -16.29 11.86 -3.99
C ASP A 150 -15.66 10.46 -4.10
N LEU A 151 -15.21 10.11 -5.32
CA LEU A 151 -14.56 8.81 -5.57
C LEU A 151 -13.21 8.68 -4.85
N ASP A 152 -12.58 9.81 -4.50
CA ASP A 152 -11.33 9.82 -3.76
C ASP A 152 -11.56 9.41 -2.30
N GLU A 153 -12.62 9.90 -1.66
CA GLU A 153 -13.03 9.46 -0.33
C GLU A 153 -13.40 7.97 -0.32
N ALA A 154 -14.17 7.51 -1.30
CA ALA A 154 -14.51 6.09 -1.43
C ALA A 154 -13.26 5.21 -1.60
N SER A 155 -12.33 5.62 -2.47
CA SER A 155 -11.07 4.91 -2.70
C SER A 155 -10.17 4.91 -1.47
N TYR A 156 -10.16 6.02 -0.73
CA TYR A 156 -9.39 6.15 0.50
C TYR A 156 -9.93 5.19 1.56
N GLU A 157 -11.23 5.21 1.83
CA GLU A 157 -11.83 4.35 2.85
C GLU A 157 -11.70 2.85 2.50
N LEU A 158 -11.85 2.44 1.24
CA LEU A 158 -11.65 1.04 0.86
C LEU A 158 -10.19 0.60 1.10
N ARG A 159 -9.23 1.50 0.90
CA ARG A 159 -7.81 1.22 1.16
C ARG A 159 -7.52 1.00 2.65
N GLN A 160 -8.26 1.68 3.53
CA GLN A 160 -8.17 1.44 4.97
C GLN A 160 -8.60 0.03 5.34
N LEU A 161 -9.57 -0.53 4.61
CA LEU A 161 -9.99 -1.92 4.79
C LEU A 161 -8.92 -2.89 4.29
N ASP A 162 -8.27 -2.60 3.15
CA ASP A 162 -7.15 -3.41 2.66
C ASP A 162 -6.01 -3.53 3.69
N LEU A 163 -5.68 -2.46 4.42
CA LEU A 163 -4.62 -2.47 5.44
C LEU A 163 -5.00 -3.22 6.73
N ARG A 164 -6.28 -3.51 6.93
CA ARG A 164 -6.77 -4.29 8.08
C ARG A 164 -6.81 -5.78 7.78
N GLN A 165 -6.70 -6.16 6.51
CA GLN A 165 -6.67 -7.56 6.06
C GLN A 165 -5.29 -8.22 6.23
N ASP A 166 -4.33 -7.54 6.86
CA ASP A 166 -3.00 -8.12 7.10
C ASP A 166 -3.07 -9.41 7.95
N ASP A 167 -4.16 -9.63 8.69
CA ASP A 167 -4.49 -10.91 9.31
C ASP A 167 -5.29 -11.76 8.31
N LYS A 168 -4.55 -12.34 7.37
CA LYS A 168 -5.10 -13.15 6.28
C LYS A 168 -5.79 -14.39 6.86
N PRO A 169 -7.06 -14.69 6.52
CA PRO A 169 -7.80 -15.81 7.10
C PRO A 169 -7.20 -17.20 6.78
N TRP A 170 -6.29 -17.30 5.81
CA TRP A 170 -5.58 -18.54 5.48
C TRP A 170 -4.32 -18.81 6.33
N ASP A 171 -3.95 -17.91 7.24
CA ASP A 171 -2.83 -18.12 8.18
C ASP A 171 -3.30 -18.64 9.55
N ALA A 172 -4.61 -18.84 9.75
CA ALA A 172 -5.19 -19.45 10.96
C ALA A 172 -4.67 -20.88 11.22
N GLU A 173 -4.15 -21.58 10.20
CA GLU A 173 -3.56 -22.91 10.36
C GLU A 173 -2.14 -22.87 10.97
N ARG A 174 -1.44 -21.73 10.92
CA ARG A 174 -0.04 -21.65 11.40
C ARG A 174 0.10 -21.14 12.84
N GLU A 175 -0.90 -20.45 13.37
CA GLU A 175 -0.86 -19.95 14.75
C GLU A 175 -1.23 -21.00 15.81
N ILE A 176 -1.81 -22.13 15.41
CA ILE A 176 -2.22 -23.21 16.34
C ILE A 176 -1.01 -23.89 17.00
N GLU A 177 0.21 -23.79 16.46
CA GLU A 177 1.37 -24.51 16.99
C GLU A 177 2.24 -23.71 17.99
N ILE A 178 2.05 -22.39 18.18
CA ILE A 178 3.04 -21.59 18.95
C ILE A 178 2.52 -20.90 20.22
N GLN A 179 1.21 -20.66 20.41
CA GLN A 179 0.73 -20.07 21.68
C GLN A 179 -0.50 -20.79 22.22
N GLY A 180 -0.25 -21.69 23.17
CA GLY A 180 -1.24 -22.05 24.17
C GLY A 180 -1.43 -20.89 25.14
N ASP A 181 -2.27 -19.92 24.79
CA ASP A 181 -3.09 -19.17 25.74
C ASP A 181 -4.22 -18.47 24.98
N CYS A 182 -5.43 -18.55 25.52
CA CYS A 182 -6.67 -18.15 24.87
C CYS A 182 -6.74 -16.64 24.61
N GLY A 183 -6.88 -16.24 23.35
CA GLY A 183 -7.42 -14.94 22.93
C GLY A 183 -8.54 -15.19 21.94
N GLU A 184 -9.76 -14.78 22.30
CA GLU A 184 -10.99 -15.00 21.54
C GLU A 184 -10.90 -14.45 20.11
N GLY A 185 -11.17 -15.31 19.12
CA GLY A 185 -11.29 -14.93 17.72
C GLY A 185 -12.50 -14.02 17.50
N GLU A 186 -12.24 -12.73 17.26
CA GLU A 186 -13.29 -11.70 17.20
C GLU A 186 -13.13 -10.74 15.99
N GLU A 187 -12.52 -11.20 14.89
CA GLU A 187 -12.18 -10.33 13.74
C GLU A 187 -12.98 -10.51 12.42
N PRO A 188 -13.48 -11.68 11.98
CA PRO A 188 -14.08 -11.79 10.64
C PRO A 188 -15.40 -11.01 10.50
N SER A 189 -16.20 -10.89 11.57
CA SER A 189 -17.49 -10.19 11.51
C SER A 189 -17.31 -8.68 11.27
N LYS A 190 -16.35 -8.05 11.95
CA LYS A 190 -16.14 -6.59 11.91
C LYS A 190 -15.67 -6.10 10.54
N LEU A 191 -14.86 -6.88 9.84
CA LEU A 191 -14.42 -6.57 8.47
C LEU A 191 -15.57 -6.71 7.47
N SER A 192 -16.37 -7.77 7.60
CA SER A 192 -17.53 -7.99 6.73
C SER A 192 -18.58 -6.88 6.87
N ASP A 193 -18.84 -6.42 8.10
CA ASP A 193 -19.75 -5.32 8.39
C ASP A 193 -19.21 -4.00 7.83
N ALA A 194 -17.91 -3.74 7.98
CA ALA A 194 -17.26 -2.56 7.45
C ALA A 194 -17.29 -2.51 5.91
N LEU A 195 -17.08 -3.65 5.24
CA LEU A 195 -17.17 -3.74 3.78
C LEU A 195 -18.63 -3.57 3.30
N ARG A 196 -19.60 -4.18 3.99
CA ARG A 196 -21.03 -3.98 3.66
C ARG A 196 -21.42 -2.52 3.74
N GLN A 197 -20.97 -1.82 4.79
CA GLN A 197 -21.22 -0.40 4.95
C GLN A 197 -20.49 0.46 3.91
N TRP A 198 -19.23 0.11 3.59
CA TRP A 198 -18.52 0.78 2.51
C TRP A 198 -19.27 0.62 1.18
N SER A 199 -19.74 -0.60 0.90
CA SER A 199 -20.47 -0.93 -0.33
C SER A 199 -21.78 -0.17 -0.43
N SER A 200 -22.55 -0.03 0.66
CA SER A 200 -23.81 0.72 0.64
C SER A 200 -23.59 2.21 0.35
N ARG A 201 -22.57 2.83 0.97
CA ARG A 201 -22.20 4.23 0.73
C ARG A 201 -21.68 4.46 -0.69
N PHE A 202 -20.94 3.49 -1.24
CA PHE A 202 -20.43 3.55 -2.60
C PHE A 202 -21.55 3.44 -3.64
N GLU A 203 -22.51 2.53 -3.46
CA GLU A 203 -23.68 2.45 -4.33
C GLU A 203 -24.54 3.73 -4.28
N ALA A 204 -24.68 4.33 -3.10
CA ALA A 204 -25.39 5.61 -2.97
C ALA A 204 -24.67 6.75 -3.71
N LEU A 205 -23.33 6.80 -3.67
CA LEU A 205 -22.54 7.74 -4.48
C LEU A 205 -22.71 7.45 -5.99
N ALA A 206 -22.64 6.18 -6.39
CA ALA A 206 -22.75 5.79 -7.79
C ALA A 206 -24.12 6.15 -8.40
N GLN A 207 -25.19 6.07 -7.61
CA GLN A 207 -26.54 6.50 -8.01
C GLN A 207 -26.64 8.02 -8.20
N LEU A 208 -25.94 8.81 -7.38
CA LEU A 208 -25.91 10.27 -7.48
C LEU A 208 -25.11 10.78 -8.69
N GLN A 209 -24.12 10.01 -9.16
CA GLN A 209 -23.26 10.38 -10.28
C GLN A 209 -23.82 10.05 -11.68
N GLY A 210 -25.14 9.90 -11.83
CA GLY A 210 -25.84 9.44 -13.06
C GLY A 210 -25.78 10.33 -14.32
N THR A 211 -24.72 11.13 -14.51
CA THR A 211 -24.45 12.02 -15.66
C THR A 211 -23.08 11.68 -16.29
N PRO A 212 -22.77 12.13 -17.53
CA PRO A 212 -21.55 11.68 -18.20
C PRO A 212 -20.32 12.18 -17.45
N LEU A 213 -19.73 11.27 -16.67
CA LEU A 213 -18.48 11.47 -15.95
C LEU A 213 -17.35 11.70 -16.95
N SER A 214 -16.36 12.48 -16.53
CA SER A 214 -15.07 12.55 -17.22
C SER A 214 -14.50 11.13 -17.40
N THR A 215 -13.79 10.87 -18.51
CA THR A 215 -13.16 9.56 -18.80
C THR A 215 -12.33 9.02 -17.63
N ASP A 216 -11.66 9.93 -16.90
CA ASP A 216 -10.85 9.61 -15.72
C ASP A 216 -11.72 9.15 -14.53
N ALA A 217 -12.75 9.92 -14.19
CA ALA A 217 -13.69 9.59 -13.12
C ALA A 217 -14.49 8.30 -13.43
N GLY A 218 -14.82 8.05 -14.71
CA GLY A 218 -15.44 6.79 -15.13
C GLY A 218 -14.52 5.59 -14.94
N SER A 219 -13.22 5.74 -15.22
CA SER A 219 -12.22 4.68 -15.00
C SER A 219 -12.04 4.39 -13.51
N GLN A 220 -12.00 5.44 -12.67
CA GLN A 220 -11.92 5.31 -11.21
C GLN A 220 -13.15 4.59 -10.64
N LEU A 221 -14.36 4.95 -11.09
CA LEU A 221 -15.60 4.27 -10.69
C LEU A 221 -15.59 2.77 -11.05
N GLN A 222 -15.15 2.42 -12.26
CA GLN A 222 -15.02 1.02 -12.68
C GLN A 222 -14.00 0.26 -11.84
N ASN A 223 -12.86 0.86 -11.53
CA ASN A 223 -11.84 0.25 -10.69
C ASN A 223 -12.37 -0.02 -9.27
N LEU A 224 -13.11 0.93 -8.68
CA LEU A 224 -13.72 0.76 -7.37
C LEU A 224 -14.78 -0.34 -7.36
N ARG A 225 -15.62 -0.44 -8.41
CA ARG A 225 -16.55 -1.56 -8.57
C ARG A 225 -15.83 -2.91 -8.67
N LEU A 226 -14.73 -2.98 -9.41
CA LEU A 226 -13.95 -4.20 -9.52
C LEU A 226 -13.41 -4.62 -8.15
N ARG A 227 -12.85 -3.67 -7.39
CA ARG A 227 -12.36 -3.92 -6.02
C ARG A 227 -13.48 -4.36 -5.08
N GLN A 228 -14.64 -3.71 -5.13
CA GLN A 228 -15.82 -4.13 -4.36
C GLN A 228 -16.18 -5.59 -4.64
N ARG A 229 -16.27 -5.99 -5.91
CA ARG A 229 -16.57 -7.38 -6.29
C ARG A 229 -15.50 -8.36 -5.86
N PHE A 230 -14.23 -7.98 -5.98
CA PHE A 230 -13.11 -8.78 -5.48
C PHE A 230 -13.26 -9.06 -3.97
N TRP A 231 -13.60 -8.03 -3.21
CA TRP A 231 -13.82 -8.12 -1.78
C TRP A 231 -15.02 -8.99 -1.39
N GLU A 232 -16.16 -8.81 -2.06
CA GLU A 232 -17.35 -9.67 -1.88
C GLU A 232 -17.01 -11.15 -2.12
N MET A 233 -16.32 -11.46 -3.23
CA MET A 233 -15.89 -12.83 -3.53
C MET A 233 -14.93 -13.40 -2.48
N THR A 234 -14.01 -12.57 -1.97
CA THR A 234 -13.04 -12.99 -0.95
C THR A 234 -13.76 -13.38 0.34
N ILE A 235 -14.68 -12.53 0.81
CA ILE A 235 -15.47 -12.83 2.03
C ILE A 235 -16.36 -14.06 1.84
N ASP A 236 -17.03 -14.17 0.70
CA ASP A 236 -17.92 -15.30 0.41
C ASP A 236 -17.14 -16.64 0.39
N ALA A 237 -15.93 -16.65 -0.17
CA ALA A 237 -15.08 -17.83 -0.20
C ALA A 237 -14.77 -18.34 1.22
N PHE A 238 -14.36 -17.44 2.12
CA PHE A 238 -14.03 -17.78 3.52
C PHE A 238 -15.25 -18.01 4.40
N SER A 239 -16.41 -17.44 4.06
CA SER A 239 -17.67 -17.76 4.73
C SER A 239 -18.18 -19.16 4.36
N SER A 240 -17.71 -19.74 3.23
CA SER A 240 -18.14 -21.06 2.77
C SER A 240 -17.28 -22.21 3.31
N GLU A 241 -16.05 -21.96 3.78
CA GLU A 241 -15.20 -23.00 4.39
C GLU A 241 -15.70 -23.46 5.77
N GLU A 242 -16.51 -22.66 6.47
CA GLU A 242 -17.28 -23.13 7.64
C GLU A 242 -18.33 -24.20 7.29
N ALA A 243 -18.68 -24.38 6.00
CA ALA A 243 -19.57 -25.44 5.54
C ALA A 243 -18.85 -26.77 5.23
N LEU A 244 -17.51 -26.81 5.24
CA LEU A 244 -16.73 -28.04 5.03
C LEU A 244 -16.27 -28.72 6.33
N SER A 245 -16.62 -28.15 7.49
CA SER A 245 -16.26 -28.68 8.83
C SER A 245 -17.35 -29.51 9.51
N ASN A 246 -18.44 -29.88 8.81
CA ASN A 246 -19.40 -30.86 9.32
C ASN A 246 -19.23 -32.19 8.57
N PRO A 247 -18.64 -33.23 9.19
CA PRO A 247 -18.78 -34.60 8.68
C PRO A 247 -20.23 -35.09 8.76
#